data_AF-A0A1F2P3D9-F1
#
_entry.id   AF-A0A1F2P3D9-F1
#
_cell.length_a   1.000
_cell.length_b   1.000
_cell.length_c   1.000
_cell.angle_alpha   90.00
_cell.angle_beta   90.00
_cell.angle_gamma   90.00
#
_symmetry.space_group_name_H-M   'P 1'
#
loop_
_entity.id
_entity.type
_entity.pdbx_description
1 polymer ?
#
loop_
_entity_poly.entity_id
_entity_poly.type
_entity_poly.pdbx_seq_one_letter_code
_entity_poly.pdbx_strand_id
1 'polypeptide(L)'
;MPIRLTEERWIHITEEHSEMAGYYFEVLETVEELEAIYEGKMGECIAVRKIGKGKYIVVVYRELSKEDGFVITAFLTRRRKQLERRGKIWGQ
;
A
#
# COMPACT_ATOMS: atom_id res chain seq x y z
N MET A 1 13.84 3.23 -2.92
CA MET A 1 13.94 1.90 -3.55
C MET A 1 12.77 1.77 -4.52
N PRO A 2 12.93 1.25 -5.74
CA PRO A 2 11.79 1.13 -6.66
C PRO A 2 10.91 -0.05 -6.25
N ILE A 3 9.64 0.22 -5.93
CA ILE A 3 8.61 -0.80 -5.76
C ILE A 3 7.74 -0.79 -7.01
N ARG A 4 7.75 -1.89 -7.75
CA ARG A 4 7.04 -2.01 -9.02
C ARG A 4 5.59 -2.46 -8.83
N LEU A 5 4.70 -1.80 -9.56
CA LEU A 5 3.33 -2.24 -9.76
C LEU A 5 3.22 -2.75 -11.20
N THR A 6 3.08 -4.06 -11.39
CA THR A 6 2.90 -4.64 -12.72
C THR A 6 1.46 -4.51 -13.18
N GLU A 7 1.23 -4.52 -14.49
CA GLU A 7 -0.12 -4.51 -15.07
C GLU A 7 -0.96 -5.71 -14.59
N GLU A 8 -0.38 -6.91 -14.56
CA GLU A 8 -1.03 -8.11 -14.01
C GLU A 8 -1.50 -7.91 -12.55
N ARG A 9 -0.64 -7.29 -11.72
CA ARG A 9 -1.00 -7.00 -10.33
C ARG A 9 -2.05 -5.91 -10.23
N TRP A 10 -2.01 -4.91 -11.12
CA TRP A 10 -3.04 -3.88 -11.16
C TRP A 10 -4.40 -4.45 -11.54
N ILE A 11 -4.47 -5.30 -12.57
CA ILE A 11 -5.69 -5.99 -12.97
C ILE A 11 -6.25 -6.77 -11.78
N HIS A 12 -5.43 -7.62 -11.15
CA HIS A 12 -5.84 -8.39 -9.99
C HIS A 12 -6.36 -7.52 -8.82
N ILE A 13 -5.69 -6.39 -8.54
CA ILE A 13 -6.15 -5.44 -7.53
C ILE A 13 -7.52 -4.88 -7.89
N THR A 14 -7.74 -4.47 -9.13
CA THR A 14 -9.03 -3.90 -9.56
C THR A 14 -10.15 -4.93 -9.69
N GLU A 15 -9.84 -6.19 -9.91
CA GLU A 15 -10.82 -7.30 -9.90
C GLU A 15 -11.31 -7.58 -8.48
N GLU A 16 -10.40 -7.63 -7.50
CA GLU A 16 -10.75 -7.88 -6.09
C GLU A 16 -11.26 -6.60 -5.37
N HIS A 17 -10.76 -5.43 -5.79
CA HIS A 17 -11.09 -4.12 -5.24
C HIS A 17 -11.49 -3.16 -6.36
N SER A 18 -12.69 -3.36 -6.91
CA SER A 18 -13.23 -2.52 -8.01
C SER A 18 -13.19 -1.01 -7.75
N GLU A 19 -13.25 -0.58 -6.48
CA GLU A 19 -13.11 0.82 -6.08
C GLU A 19 -11.73 1.43 -6.39
N MET A 20 -10.73 0.60 -6.69
CA MET A 20 -9.36 1.02 -7.00
C MET A 20 -9.18 1.48 -8.44
N ALA A 21 -10.12 1.25 -9.35
CA ALA A 21 -9.95 1.53 -10.78
C ALA A 21 -9.56 2.99 -11.10
N GLY A 22 -9.86 3.95 -10.22
CA GLY A 22 -9.48 5.35 -10.33
C GLY A 22 -8.27 5.79 -9.50
N TYR A 23 -7.52 4.86 -8.89
CA TYR A 23 -6.49 5.16 -7.88
C TYR A 23 -5.08 4.66 -8.26
N TYR A 24 -4.80 4.42 -9.54
CA TYR A 24 -3.53 3.87 -9.99
C TYR A 24 -2.34 4.74 -9.55
N PHE A 25 -2.42 6.04 -9.83
CA PHE A 25 -1.36 6.98 -9.46
C PHE A 25 -1.25 7.14 -7.95
N GLU A 26 -2.36 7.10 -7.24
CA GLU A 26 -2.38 7.20 -5.79
C GLU A 26 -1.70 6.00 -5.12
N VAL A 27 -1.76 4.81 -5.73
CA VAL A 27 -1.01 3.62 -5.28
C VAL A 27 0.48 3.85 -5.44
N LEU A 28 0.93 4.30 -6.62
CA LEU A 28 2.34 4.59 -6.87
C LEU A 28 2.88 5.67 -5.91
N GLU A 29 2.16 6.78 -5.81
CA GLU A 29 2.48 7.89 -4.91
C GLU A 29 2.50 7.44 -3.44
N THR A 30 1.67 6.47 -3.05
CA THR A 30 1.70 5.92 -1.67
C THR A 30 2.94 5.13 -1.37
N VAL A 31 3.65 4.60 -2.38
CA VAL A 31 4.92 3.93 -2.14
C VAL A 31 6.07 4.94 -2.09
N GLU A 32 5.94 6.06 -2.80
CA GLU A 32 6.94 7.13 -2.82
C GLU A 32 6.83 8.06 -1.60
N GLU A 33 5.62 8.52 -1.29
CA GLU A 33 5.29 9.55 -0.30
C GLU A 33 4.35 9.00 0.78
N LEU A 34 4.81 7.95 1.47
CA LEU A 34 4.04 7.25 2.50
C LEU A 34 4.04 8.01 3.83
N GLU A 35 2.94 7.97 4.59
CA GLU A 35 2.88 8.55 5.95
C GLU A 35 3.43 7.58 7.01
N ALA A 36 3.19 6.28 6.81
CA ALA A 36 3.61 5.23 7.72
C ALA A 36 3.78 3.88 7.02
N ILE A 37 4.68 3.07 7.57
CA ILE A 37 4.85 1.66 7.23
C ILE A 37 4.53 0.83 8.46
N TYR A 38 3.66 -0.16 8.29
CA TYR A 38 3.34 -1.17 9.29
C TYR A 38 3.78 -2.56 8.84
N GLU A 39 4.00 -3.44 9.81
CA GLU A 39 4.32 -4.84 9.57
C GLU A 39 3.11 -5.61 9.01
N GLY A 40 3.36 -6.33 7.93
CA GLY A 40 2.54 -7.41 7.40
C GLY A 40 2.57 -8.65 8.31
N LYS A 41 1.88 -9.71 7.88
CA LYS A 41 1.82 -10.94 8.67
C LYS A 41 2.98 -11.89 8.35
N MET A 42 3.50 -11.83 7.12
CA MET A 42 4.52 -12.73 6.61
C MET A 42 5.66 -11.93 5.98
N GLY A 43 6.07 -10.84 6.63
CA GLY A 43 7.20 -10.00 6.17
C GLY A 43 6.86 -9.07 5.00
N GLU A 44 5.58 -8.80 4.74
CA GLU A 44 5.18 -7.69 3.89
C GLU A 44 5.31 -6.35 4.62
N CYS A 45 5.46 -5.28 3.86
CA CYS A 45 5.30 -3.92 4.32
C CYS A 45 3.90 -3.41 3.95
N ILE A 46 3.29 -2.66 4.87
CA ILE A 46 2.00 -2.03 4.67
C ILE A 46 2.20 -0.52 4.69
N ALA A 47 2.34 0.09 3.51
CA ALA A 47 2.38 1.53 3.34
C ALA A 47 0.97 2.11 3.42
N VAL A 48 0.85 3.26 4.08
CA VAL A 48 -0.42 3.94 4.28
C VAL A 48 -0.24 5.41 3.96
N ARG A 49 -1.18 5.95 3.18
CA ARG A 49 -1.26 7.38 2.89
C ARG A 49 -2.70 7.87 2.95
N LYS A 50 -2.90 9.06 3.49
CA LYS A 50 -4.22 9.69 3.53
C LYS A 50 -4.49 10.39 2.20
N ILE A 51 -5.62 10.08 1.59
CA ILE A 51 -6.04 10.68 0.30
C ILE A 51 -7.29 11.57 0.44
N GLY A 52 -7.79 11.72 1.66
CA GLY A 52 -8.96 12.55 1.95
C GLY A 52 -9.39 12.48 3.41
N LYS A 53 -10.49 13.17 3.74
CA LYS A 53 -10.99 13.22 5.12
C LYS A 53 -11.41 11.82 5.60
N GLY A 54 -10.56 11.23 6.44
CA GLY A 54 -10.76 9.88 6.99
C GLY A 54 -10.66 8.76 5.95
N LYS A 55 -10.11 9.03 4.76
CA LYS A 55 -9.91 8.04 3.69
C LYS A 55 -8.43 7.82 3.48
N TYR A 56 -8.03 6.57 3.51
CA TYR A 56 -6.65 6.13 3.36
C TYR A 56 -6.59 5.14 2.22
N ILE A 57 -5.49 5.18 1.48
CA ILE A 57 -5.08 4.12 0.58
C ILE A 57 -4.01 3.32 1.31
N VAL A 58 -4.11 2.00 1.20
CA VAL A 58 -3.20 1.05 1.80
C VAL A 58 -2.56 0.26 0.67
N VAL A 59 -1.23 0.21 0.66
CA VAL A 59 -0.46 -0.55 -0.32
C VAL A 59 0.33 -1.61 0.44
N VAL A 60 0.07 -2.87 0.13
CA VAL A 60 0.80 -4.01 0.67
C VAL A 60 1.84 -4.42 -0.37
N TYR A 61 3.10 -4.40 0.01
CA TYR A 61 4.21 -4.72 -0.88
C TYR A 61 5.26 -5.56 -0.16
N ARG A 62 6.13 -6.21 -0.93
CA ARG A 62 7.29 -6.92 -0.39
C ARG A 62 8.54 -6.38 -1.06
N GLU A 63 9.56 -6.13 -0.25
CA GLU A 63 10.92 -5.85 -0.69
C GLU A 63 11.64 -7.19 -0.90
N LEU A 64 12.14 -7.42 -2.11
CA LEU A 64 12.94 -8.62 -2.44
C LEU A 64 14.43 -8.36 -2.24
N SER A 65 14.87 -7.12 -2.45
CA SER A 65 16.24 -6.67 -2.24
C SER A 65 16.26 -5.16 -1.98
N LYS A 66 17.45 -4.57 -1.83
CA LYS A 66 17.61 -3.11 -1.75
C LYS A 66 17.21 -2.37 -3.04
N GLU A 67 17.04 -3.08 -4.15
CA GLU A 67 16.78 -2.50 -5.47
C GLU A 67 15.53 -3.05 -6.15
N ASP A 68 14.80 -3.97 -5.49
CA ASP A 68 13.58 -4.57 -6.06
C ASP A 68 12.55 -4.87 -4.97
N GLY A 69 11.30 -4.64 -5.31
CA GLY A 69 10.13 -4.98 -4.53
C GLY A 69 8.88 -4.82 -5.37
N PHE A 70 7.79 -5.45 -4.97
CA PHE A 70 6.56 -5.44 -5.77
C PHE A 70 5.33 -5.26 -4.91
N VAL A 71 4.32 -4.61 -5.49
CA VAL A 71 2.99 -4.48 -4.89
C VAL A 71 2.28 -5.83 -4.96
N ILE A 72 1.78 -6.29 -3.81
CA ILE A 72 0.98 -7.50 -3.67
C ILE A 72 -0.50 -7.17 -3.87
N THR A 73 -0.99 -6.16 -3.16
CA THR A 73 -2.37 -5.66 -3.24
C THR A 73 -2.45 -4.20 -2.76
N ALA A 74 -3.53 -3.50 -3.13
CA ALA A 74 -3.85 -2.18 -2.62
C ALA A 74 -5.36 -2.03 -2.44
N PHE A 75 -5.78 -1.28 -1.42
CA PHE A 75 -7.20 -1.08 -1.12
C PHE A 75 -7.45 0.22 -0.34
N LEU A 76 -8.70 0.65 -0.30
CA LEU A 76 -9.14 1.81 0.45
C LEU A 76 -9.64 1.42 1.84
N THR A 77 -9.36 2.27 2.83
CA THR A 77 -9.91 2.09 4.17
C THR A 77 -10.18 3.41 4.87
N ARG A 78 -11.15 3.39 5.78
CA ARG A 78 -11.37 4.46 6.76
C ARG A 78 -10.88 4.09 8.16
N ARG A 79 -10.38 2.87 8.33
CA ARG A 79 -10.11 2.26 9.64
C ARG A 79 -8.63 2.38 10.04
N ARG A 80 -8.10 3.61 10.10
CA ARG A 80 -6.70 3.85 10.48
C ARG A 80 -6.29 3.19 11.81
N LYS A 81 -7.17 3.22 12.82
CA LYS A 81 -6.94 2.56 14.12
C LYS A 81 -6.67 1.06 14.04
N GLN A 82 -7.13 0.37 12.97
CA GLN A 82 -6.83 -1.06 12.80
C GLN A 82 -5.41 -1.28 12.27
N LEU A 83 -4.88 -0.34 11.49
CA LEU A 83 -3.50 -0.37 10.99
C LEU A 83 -2.52 -0.07 12.12
N GLU A 84 -2.85 0.91 12.97
CA GLU A 84 -2.03 1.31 14.12
C GLU A 84 -1.87 0.23 15.20
N ARG A 85 -2.67 -0.84 15.16
CA ARG A 85 -2.50 -2.00 16.06
C ARG A 85 -1.38 -2.95 15.62
N ARG A 86 -0.84 -2.76 14.42
CA ARG A 86 0.28 -3.54 13.88
C ARG A 86 1.59 -2.93 14.33
N GLY A 87 2.68 -3.70 14.29
CA GLY A 87 4.03 -3.17 14.49
C GLY A 87 4.28 -2.02 13.51
N LYS A 88 4.65 -0.84 14.01
CA LYS A 88 5.00 0.31 13.18
C LYS A 88 6.49 0.21 12.85
N ILE A 89 6.81 -0.01 11.57
CA ILE A 89 8.20 -0.03 11.07
C ILE A 89 8.72 1.40 10.96
N TRP A 90 7.89 2.30 10.43
CA TRP A 90 8.27 3.68 10.17
C TRP A 90 7.04 4.60 10.17
N GLY A 91 7.24 5.88 10.45
CA GLY A 91 6.26 6.92 10.12
C GLY A 91 6.82 8.32 10.37
N GLN A 92 6.33 9.25 9.55
CA GLN A 92 6.54 10.70 9.70
C GLN A 92 5.74 11.28 10.86
#